data_AF-A0A1S1U578-F1
#
_entry.id   AF-A0A1S1U578-F1
#
_cell.length_a   1.000
_cell.length_b   1.000
_cell.length_c   1.000
_cell.angle_alpha   90.00
_cell.angle_beta   90.00
_cell.angle_gamma   90.00
#
_symmetry.space_group_name_H-M   'P 1'
#
loop_
_entity.id
_entity.type
_entity.pdbx_description
1 polymer ?
#
loop_
_entity_poly.entity_id
_entity_poly.type
_entity_poly.pdbx_seq_one_letter_code
_entity_poly.pdbx_strand_id
1 'polypeptide(L)'
;MFACSLAPLALAQTATPQPGDPQRWYQEDSTAQAQLRTLRKEISAALAEARKACRSEPSATRASCLKNAQDTYRQDMANAEKLRETAHPQ
;
A
#
# COMPACT_ATOMS: atom_id res chain seq x y z
N MET A 1 -3.96 -19.22 -31.62
CA MET A 1 -4.32 -19.15 -30.19
C MET A 1 -3.03 -19.20 -29.40
N PHE A 2 -2.51 -18.06 -28.95
CA PHE A 2 -1.33 -17.99 -28.08
C PHE A 2 -1.84 -17.90 -26.63
N ALA A 3 -1.73 -18.99 -25.89
CA ALA A 3 -1.95 -18.99 -24.45
C ALA A 3 -0.72 -18.35 -23.79
N CYS A 4 -0.84 -17.09 -23.37
CA CYS A 4 0.14 -16.47 -22.51
C CYS A 4 -0.17 -16.90 -21.08
N SER A 5 0.46 -17.97 -20.62
CA SER A 5 0.40 -18.42 -19.23
C SER A 5 1.00 -17.34 -18.33
N LEU A 6 0.15 -16.57 -17.65
CA LEU A 6 0.54 -15.62 -16.61
C LEU A 6 0.92 -16.40 -15.35
N ALA A 7 2.21 -16.72 -15.21
CA ALA A 7 2.78 -17.08 -13.91
C ALA A 7 2.98 -15.80 -13.08
N PRO A 8 2.52 -15.72 -11.82
CA PRO A 8 2.83 -14.58 -10.97
C PRO A 8 4.28 -14.68 -10.50
N LEU A 9 5.18 -13.95 -11.14
CA LEU A 9 6.51 -13.66 -10.62
C LEU A 9 6.38 -12.57 -9.54
N ALA A 10 6.08 -12.97 -8.30
CA ALA A 10 6.36 -12.13 -7.14
C ALA A 10 7.86 -12.23 -6.83
N LEU A 11 8.69 -11.59 -7.64
CA LEU A 11 10.09 -11.35 -7.28
C LEU A 11 10.09 -10.23 -6.24
N ALA A 12 10.50 -10.54 -5.01
CA ALA A 12 10.98 -9.53 -4.09
C ALA A 12 12.11 -8.76 -4.80
N GLN A 13 11.84 -7.51 -5.17
CA GLN A 13 12.78 -6.68 -5.92
C GLN A 13 13.92 -6.29 -4.98
N THR A 14 14.96 -7.12 -4.89
CA THR A 14 16.22 -6.73 -4.26
C THR A 14 16.94 -5.78 -5.22
N ALA A 15 16.65 -4.49 -5.11
CA ALA A 15 17.37 -3.46 -5.83
C ALA A 15 18.86 -3.57 -5.49
N THR A 16 19.72 -3.65 -6.51
CA THR A 16 21.17 -3.65 -6.30
C THR A 16 21.62 -2.27 -5.82
N PRO A 17 22.31 -2.17 -4.67
CA PRO A 17 22.76 -0.87 -4.17
C PRO A 17 23.62 -0.10 -5.17
N GLN A 18 23.29 1.17 -5.45
CA GLN A 18 24.13 2.03 -6.29
C GLN A 18 25.10 2.86 -5.43
N PRO A 19 26.26 3.25 -5.98
CA PRO A 19 27.18 4.13 -5.28
C PRO A 19 26.50 5.45 -4.88
N GLY A 20 26.49 5.75 -3.58
CA GLY A 20 25.87 6.95 -3.01
C GLY A 20 24.48 6.71 -2.40
N ASP A 21 23.89 5.53 -2.60
CA ASP A 21 22.60 5.21 -2.01
C ASP A 21 22.73 5.01 -0.49
N PRO A 22 21.85 5.61 0.31
CA PRO A 22 21.80 5.33 1.74
C PRO A 22 21.52 3.84 1.98
N GLN A 23 22.34 3.19 2.81
CA GLN A 23 22.14 1.77 3.18
C GLN A 23 20.71 1.48 3.66
N ARG A 24 20.06 2.47 4.29
CA ARG A 24 18.69 2.37 4.78
C ARG A 24 17.65 2.11 3.67
N TRP A 25 17.90 2.47 2.41
CA TRP A 25 16.97 2.18 1.32
C TRP A 25 16.79 0.68 1.04
N TYR A 26 17.76 -0.14 1.45
CA TYR A 26 17.76 -1.60 1.24
C TYR A 26 17.39 -2.38 2.51
N GLN A 27 17.15 -1.69 3.62
CA GLN A 27 16.75 -2.35 4.84
C GLN A 27 15.23 -2.41 4.88
N GLU A 28 14.70 -3.63 4.75
CA GLU A 28 13.29 -3.89 4.99
C GLU A 28 12.94 -3.61 6.45
N ASP A 29 11.70 -3.20 6.68
CA ASP A 29 11.14 -3.11 8.02
C ASP A 29 10.93 -4.55 8.53
N SER A 30 11.95 -5.13 9.15
CA SER A 30 11.95 -6.55 9.54
C SER A 30 11.24 -6.83 10.87
N THR A 31 10.93 -5.80 11.66
CA THR A 31 10.20 -5.96 12.92
C THR A 31 8.72 -5.68 12.73
N ALA A 32 7.85 -6.44 13.42
CA ALA A 32 6.40 -6.23 13.40
C ALA A 32 5.99 -4.78 13.70
N GLN A 33 6.73 -4.10 14.60
CA GLN A 33 6.49 -2.70 14.92
C GLN A 33 6.88 -1.77 13.76
N ALA A 34 8.00 -2.04 13.08
CA ALA A 34 8.42 -1.26 11.93
C ALA A 34 7.45 -1.43 10.75
N GLN A 35 7.05 -2.68 10.46
CA GLN A 35 6.04 -2.99 9.45
C GLN A 35 4.73 -2.26 9.73
N LEU A 36 4.24 -2.29 10.99
CA LEU A 36 3.01 -1.60 11.35
C LEU A 36 3.13 -0.07 11.20
N ARG A 37 4.29 0.52 11.52
CA ARG A 37 4.54 1.95 11.29
C ARG A 37 4.50 2.29 9.80
N THR A 38 5.10 1.45 8.96
CA THR A 38 5.12 1.64 7.51
C THR A 38 3.73 1.46 6.91
N LEU A 39 3.02 0.40 7.28
CA LEU A 39 1.64 0.16 6.85
C LEU A 39 0.71 1.34 7.19
N ARG A 40 0.83 1.94 8.37
CA ARG A 40 0.03 3.14 8.72
C ARG A 40 0.32 4.34 7.80
N LYS A 41 1.57 4.50 7.36
CA LYS A 41 1.93 5.53 6.36
C LYS A 41 1.33 5.18 5.00
N GLU A 42 1.38 3.92 4.60
CA GLU A 42 0.80 3.44 3.34
C GLU A 42 -0.72 3.63 3.31
N ILE A 43 -1.44 3.30 4.39
CA ILE A 43 -2.89 3.56 4.52
C ILE A 43 -3.20 5.06 4.40
N SER A 44 -2.37 5.92 4.99
CA SER A 44 -2.52 7.37 4.88
C SER A 44 -2.26 7.89 3.46
N ALA A 45 -1.24 7.34 2.78
CA ALA A 45 -0.93 7.64 1.38
C ALA A 45 -2.05 7.16 0.45
N ALA A 46 -2.60 5.96 0.70
CA ALA A 46 -3.73 5.42 -0.04
C ALA A 46 -4.98 6.32 0.09
N LEU A 47 -5.28 6.85 1.27
CA LEU A 47 -6.34 7.85 1.44
C LEU A 47 -6.09 9.12 0.61
N ALA A 48 -4.85 9.61 0.58
CA ALA A 48 -4.50 10.81 -0.18
C ALA A 48 -4.70 10.59 -1.70
N GLU A 49 -4.25 9.45 -2.22
CA GLU A 49 -4.44 9.08 -3.61
C GLU A 49 -5.92 8.82 -3.95
N ALA A 50 -6.67 8.14 -3.07
CA ALA A 50 -8.11 7.95 -3.23
C ALA A 50 -8.86 9.30 -3.29
N ARG A 51 -8.54 10.24 -2.40
CA ARG A 51 -9.11 11.60 -2.43
C ARG A 51 -8.75 12.35 -3.71
N LYS A 52 -7.55 12.13 -4.25
CA LYS A 52 -7.14 12.68 -5.55
C LYS A 52 -7.95 12.10 -6.69
N ALA A 53 -8.15 10.78 -6.72
CA ALA A 53 -9.01 10.12 -7.70
C ALA A 53 -10.46 10.62 -7.61
N CYS A 54 -11.01 10.81 -6.40
CA CYS A 54 -12.36 11.36 -6.23
C CYS A 54 -12.55 12.77 -6.82
N ARG A 55 -11.47 13.55 -7.04
CA ARG A 55 -11.61 14.84 -7.73
C ARG A 55 -11.98 14.68 -9.19
N SER A 56 -11.57 13.58 -9.83
CA SER A 56 -11.90 13.26 -11.22
C SER A 56 -13.33 12.74 -11.39
N GLU A 57 -13.99 12.34 -10.30
CA GLU A 57 -15.38 11.87 -10.33
C GLU A 57 -16.37 12.98 -10.68
N PRO A 58 -17.50 12.67 -11.35
CA PRO A 58 -18.63 13.58 -11.52
C PRO A 58 -19.10 14.18 -10.20
N SER A 59 -19.62 15.42 -10.25
CA SER A 59 -20.07 16.11 -9.03
C SER A 59 -21.14 15.32 -8.25
N ALA A 60 -22.00 14.57 -8.95
CA ALA A 60 -23.06 13.75 -8.34
C ALA A 60 -22.51 12.58 -7.51
N THR A 61 -21.33 12.04 -7.84
CA THR A 61 -20.72 10.87 -7.18
C THR A 61 -19.54 11.25 -6.27
N ARG A 62 -18.95 12.43 -6.45
CA ARG A 62 -17.77 12.89 -5.69
C ARG A 62 -17.93 12.79 -4.18
N ALA A 63 -19.09 13.18 -3.64
CA ALA A 63 -19.34 13.14 -2.20
C ALA A 63 -19.35 11.70 -1.66
N SER A 64 -19.97 10.76 -2.37
CA SER A 64 -19.96 9.35 -1.97
C SER A 64 -18.56 8.74 -2.12
N CYS A 65 -17.81 9.10 -3.16
CA CYS A 65 -16.42 8.68 -3.33
C CYS A 65 -15.55 9.10 -2.13
N LEU A 66 -15.64 10.38 -1.73
CA LEU A 66 -14.88 10.90 -0.58
C LEU A 66 -15.27 10.20 0.73
N LYS A 67 -16.56 9.93 0.92
CA LYS A 67 -17.04 9.16 2.08
C LYS A 67 -16.46 7.75 2.08
N ASN A 68 -16.54 7.04 0.95
CA ASN A 68 -16.04 5.68 0.82
C ASN A 68 -14.53 5.62 1.09
N ALA A 69 -13.74 6.54 0.51
CA ALA A 69 -12.31 6.63 0.77
C ALA A 69 -12.00 6.84 2.26
N GLN A 70 -12.78 7.69 2.93
CA GLN A 70 -12.63 7.93 4.37
C GLN A 70 -13.03 6.72 5.22
N ASP A 71 -14.07 5.98 4.80
CA ASP A 71 -14.54 4.78 5.47
C ASP A 71 -13.51 3.65 5.34
N THR A 72 -12.94 3.45 4.15
CA THR A 72 -11.83 2.52 3.90
C THR A 72 -10.64 2.85 4.79
N TYR A 73 -10.21 4.12 4.85
CA TYR A 73 -9.13 4.52 5.76
C TYR A 73 -9.40 4.14 7.22
N ARG A 74 -10.63 4.39 7.71
CA ARG A 74 -10.97 4.04 9.10
C ARG A 74 -10.93 2.53 9.33
N GLN A 75 -11.43 1.76 8.37
CA GLN A 75 -11.41 0.31 8.41
C GLN A 75 -9.98 -0.24 8.38
N ASP A 76 -9.13 0.28 7.50
CA ASP A 76 -7.74 -0.17 7.37
C ASP A 76 -6.93 0.16 8.62
N MET A 77 -7.11 1.36 9.18
CA MET A 77 -6.46 1.75 10.44
C MET A 77 -6.91 0.87 11.62
N ALA A 78 -8.20 0.53 11.69
CA ALA A 78 -8.74 -0.36 12.71
C ALA A 78 -8.22 -1.80 12.57
N ASN A 79 -7.93 -2.23 11.34
CA ASN A 79 -7.47 -3.58 11.02
C ASN A 79 -5.96 -3.66 10.74
N ALA A 80 -5.19 -2.60 11.02
CA ALA A 80 -3.79 -2.48 10.60
C ALA A 80 -2.92 -3.66 11.06
N GLU A 81 -3.17 -4.19 12.26
CA GLU A 81 -2.43 -5.35 12.78
C GLU A 81 -2.67 -6.61 11.93
N LYS A 82 -3.94 -6.92 11.65
CA LYS A 82 -4.34 -8.05 10.82
C LYS A 82 -3.85 -7.89 9.37
N LEU A 83 -3.89 -6.67 8.84
CA LEU A 83 -3.38 -6.35 7.51
C LEU A 83 -1.86 -6.57 7.44
N ARG A 84 -1.10 -6.17 8.49
CA ARG A 84 0.34 -6.45 8.58
C ARG A 84 0.60 -7.95 8.59
N GLU A 85 -0.11 -8.72 9.42
CA GLU A 85 0.06 -10.19 9.49
C GLU A 85 -0.25 -10.88 8.17
N THR A 86 -1.22 -10.37 7.42
CA THR A 86 -1.55 -10.88 6.08
C THR A 86 -0.45 -10.57 5.07
N ALA A 87 0.19 -9.40 5.18
CA ALA A 87 1.29 -8.98 4.30
C ALA A 87 2.65 -9.63 4.66
N HIS A 88 2.85 -9.96 5.94
CA HIS A 88 4.07 -10.54 6.48
C HIS A 88 3.75 -11.77 7.34
N PRO A 89 3.34 -12.89 6.72
CA PRO A 89 3.15 -14.14 7.44
C PRO A 89 4.48 -14.60 8.07
N GLN A 90 4.40 -15.19 9.27
CA GLN A 90 5.55 -15.73 10.01
C GLN A 90 6.14 -16.96 9.32
#